data_AF-A0A4V1TI27-F1
#
_entry.id   AF-A0A4V1TI27-F1
#
_cell.length_a   1.000
_cell.length_b   1.000
_cell.length_c   1.000
_cell.angle_alpha   90.00
_cell.angle_beta   90.00
_cell.angle_gamma   90.00
#
_symmetry.space_group_name_H-M   'P 1'
#
loop_
_entity.id
_entity.type
_entity.pdbx_description
1 polymer ?
#
loop_
_entity_poly.entity_id
_entity_poly.type
_entity_poly.pdbx_seq_one_letter_code
_entity_poly.pdbx_strand_id
1 'polypeptide(L)'
;MDVTLRTARLILRQPRPSDAGRLTLYLDNFAVAGNLTRVPYPYRLADAKAWLRTWRPDWPAAATGFTIDLEGEGLIGHVGF
;
A
#
# COMPACT_ATOMS: atom_id res chain seq x y z
N MET A 1 -9.00 11.82 -8.80
CA MET A 1 -9.60 10.89 -9.79
C MET A 1 -9.27 9.49 -9.28
N ASP A 2 -10.26 8.64 -8.99
CA ASP A 2 -9.96 7.27 -8.50
C ASP A 2 -9.53 6.40 -9.69
N VAL A 3 -8.24 6.06 -9.74
CA VAL A 3 -7.66 5.24 -10.81
C VAL A 3 -7.53 3.82 -10.31
N THR A 4 -8.24 2.91 -10.97
CA THR A 4 -8.17 1.47 -10.71
C THR A 4 -7.84 0.73 -12.00
N LEU A 5 -6.80 -0.11 -11.97
CA LEU A 5 -6.44 -1.02 -13.05
C LEU A 5 -6.85 -2.43 -12.66
N ARG A 6 -7.50 -3.15 -13.58
CA ARG A 6 -7.89 -4.55 -13.38
C ARG A 6 -7.08 -5.43 -14.33
N THR A 7 -6.53 -6.49 -13.79
CA THR A 7 -5.84 -7.54 -14.55
C THR A 7 -6.58 -8.86 -14.38
N ALA A 8 -6.12 -9.92 -15.03
CA ALA A 8 -6.70 -11.25 -14.87
C ALA A 8 -6.64 -11.79 -13.43
N ARG A 9 -5.73 -11.28 -12.59
CA ARG A 9 -5.50 -11.81 -11.23
C ARG A 9 -5.54 -10.76 -10.11
N LEU A 10 -5.33 -9.49 -10.45
CA LEU A 10 -5.04 -8.42 -9.49
C LEU A 10 -5.83 -7.17 -9.81
N ILE A 11 -6.19 -6.44 -8.76
CA ILE A 11 -6.74 -5.08 -8.82
C ILE A 11 -5.67 -4.13 -8.28
N LEU A 12 -5.24 -3.17 -9.10
CA LEU A 12 -4.33 -2.11 -8.68
C LEU A 12 -5.18 -0.87 -8.44
N ARG A 13 -5.16 -0.36 -7.21
CA ARG A 13 -6.02 0.75 -6.77
C ARG A 13 -5.26 1.72 -5.88
N GLN A 14 -5.83 2.88 -5.62
CA GLN A 14 -5.31 3.75 -4.56
C GLN A 14 -5.38 3.07 -3.18
N PRO A 15 -4.44 3.36 -2.28
CA PRO A 15 -4.50 2.92 -0.89
C PRO A 15 -5.72 3.50 -0.17
N ARG A 16 -6.28 2.75 0.78
CA ARG A 16 -7.47 3.10 1.57
C ARG A 16 -7.17 3.01 3.06
N PRO A 17 -7.88 3.75 3.93
CA PRO A 17 -7.69 3.66 5.38
C PRO A 17 -7.81 2.24 5.95
N SER A 18 -8.65 1.39 5.36
CA SER A 18 -8.83 -0.01 5.75
C SER A 18 -7.61 -0.90 5.50
N ASP A 19 -6.65 -0.45 4.68
CA ASP A 19 -5.44 -1.20 4.36
C ASP A 19 -4.41 -1.23 5.51
N ALA A 20 -4.59 -0.37 6.52
CA ALA A 20 -3.62 -0.16 7.59
C ALA A 20 -3.19 -1.47 8.28
N GLY A 21 -4.15 -2.36 8.57
CA GLY A 21 -3.86 -3.64 9.22
C GLY A 21 -2.97 -4.56 8.37
N ARG A 22 -3.24 -4.65 7.07
CA ARG A 22 -2.45 -5.51 6.16
C ARG A 22 -1.08 -4.90 5.88
N LEU A 23 -0.98 -3.58 5.74
CA LEU A 23 0.31 -2.89 5.67
C LEU A 23 1.16 -3.18 6.90
N THR A 24 0.59 -3.08 8.11
CA THR A 24 1.30 -3.42 9.35
C THR A 24 1.75 -4.88 9.36
N LEU A 25 0.87 -5.82 9.00
CA LEU A 25 1.21 -7.24 8.95
C LEU A 25 2.41 -7.54 8.03
N TYR A 26 2.43 -6.97 6.82
CA TYR A 26 3.48 -7.28 5.85
C TYR A 26 4.78 -6.51 6.10
N LEU A 27 4.69 -5.25 6.55
CA LEU A 27 5.86 -4.40 6.76
C LEU A 27 6.51 -4.61 8.14
N ASP A 28 5.81 -5.18 9.12
CA ASP A 28 6.40 -5.60 10.40
C ASP A 28 7.14 -6.94 10.31
N ASN A 29 7.75 -7.19 9.15
CA ASN A 29 8.61 -8.34 8.89
C ASN A 29 9.98 -7.83 8.45
N PHE A 30 11.02 -8.07 9.25
CA PHE A 30 12.37 -7.58 8.93
C PHE A 30 12.91 -8.12 7.59
N ALA A 31 12.54 -9.34 7.20
CA ALA A 31 12.93 -9.89 5.90
C ALA A 31 12.31 -9.11 4.72
N VAL A 32 11.26 -8.32 4.98
CA VAL A 32 10.67 -7.40 4.01
C VAL A 32 11.22 -5.99 4.23
N ALA A 33 11.02 -5.40 5.41
CA ALA A 33 11.38 -4.01 5.70
C ALA A 33 12.89 -3.73 5.58
N GLY A 34 13.75 -4.69 5.94
CA GLY A 34 15.21 -4.57 5.81
C GLY A 34 15.70 -4.45 4.36
N ASN A 35 14.85 -4.79 3.38
CA ASN A 35 15.12 -4.64 1.95
C ASN A 35 14.51 -3.35 1.36
N LEU A 36 13.87 -2.50 2.17
CA LEU A 36 13.17 -1.29 1.71
C LEU A 36 13.81 -0.03 2.31
N THR A 37 14.22 0.91 1.45
CA THR A 37 14.96 2.12 1.87
C THR A 37 14.19 3.05 2.83
N ARG A 38 12.86 3.05 2.78
CA ARG A 38 12.01 4.04 3.47
C ARG A 38 11.13 3.46 4.59
N VAL A 39 11.09 2.15 4.73
CA VAL A 39 10.20 1.49 5.69
C VAL A 39 10.96 1.28 7.00
N PRO A 40 10.52 1.88 8.13
CA PRO A 40 11.15 1.63 9.41
C PRO A 40 10.88 0.21 9.89
N TYR A 41 11.76 -0.30 10.76
CA TYR A 41 11.52 -1.53 11.51
C TYR A 41 11.78 -1.30 13.01
N PRO A 42 10.89 -1.76 13.91
CA PRO A 42 9.61 -2.41 13.62
C PRO A 42 8.57 -1.47 12.99
N TYR A 43 7.62 -2.03 12.25
CA TYR A 43 6.55 -1.24 11.61
C TYR A 43 5.24 -1.42 12.38
N ARG A 44 4.59 -0.33 12.76
CA ARG A 44 3.40 -0.35 13.62
C ARG A 44 2.18 0.21 12.91
N LEU A 45 0.99 -0.03 13.49
CA LEU A 45 -0.27 0.49 12.95
C LEU A 45 -0.27 2.02 12.83
N ALA A 46 0.44 2.72 13.73
CA ALA A 46 0.60 4.17 13.65
C ALA A 46 1.35 4.60 12.38
N ASP A 47 2.39 3.86 11.99
CA ASP A 47 3.17 4.12 10.77
C ASP A 47 2.33 3.89 9.51
N ALA A 48 1.57 2.79 9.47
CA ALA A 48 0.63 2.49 8.39
C ALA A 48 -0.39 3.62 8.22
N LYS A 49 -1.02 4.04 9.31
CA LYS A 49 -1.99 5.14 9.32
C LYS A 49 -1.34 6.47 8.91
N ALA A 50 -0.10 6.72 9.34
CA ALA A 50 0.63 7.93 8.97
C ALA A 50 0.93 7.98 7.48
N TRP A 51 1.42 6.88 6.91
CA TRP A 51 1.65 6.75 5.47
C TRP A 51 0.35 6.88 4.67
N LEU A 52 -0.74 6.22 5.08
CA LEU A 52 -2.03 6.33 4.40
C LEU A 52 -2.57 7.78 4.36
N ARG A 53 -2.26 8.61 5.36
CA ARG A 53 -2.64 10.04 5.38
C ARG A 53 -1.84 10.90 4.39
N THR A 54 -0.70 10.43 3.89
CA THR A 54 0.07 11.17 2.86
C THR A 54 -0.56 11.05 1.49
N TRP A 55 -1.41 10.04 1.29
CA TRP A 55 -2.13 9.85 0.03
C TRP A 55 -3.26 10.87 -0.13
N ARG A 56 -3.41 11.33 -1.37
CA ARG A 56 -4.31 12.43 -1.76
C ARG A 56 -5.14 11.97 -2.97
N PRO A 57 -6.48 12.02 -2.90
CA PRO A 57 -7.35 11.55 -4.00
C PRO A 57 -7.18 12.31 -5.33
N ASP A 58 -6.57 13.49 -5.26
CA ASP A 58 -6.29 14.41 -6.37
C ASP A 58 -4.90 14.24 -6.99
N TRP A 59 -4.08 13.30 -6.51
CA TRP A 59 -2.80 13.02 -7.15
C TRP A 59 -2.94 12.59 -8.61
N PRO A 60 -2.10 13.12 -9.53
CA PRO A 60 -2.09 12.69 -10.91
C PRO A 60 -1.88 11.17 -11.00
N ALA A 61 -2.58 10.52 -11.93
CA ALA A 61 -2.42 9.08 -12.18
C ALA A 61 -0.96 8.70 -12.48
N ALA A 62 -0.26 9.57 -13.20
CA ALA A 62 1.16 9.42 -13.54
C ALA A 62 2.12 9.59 -12.34
N ALA A 63 1.62 10.10 -11.21
CA ALA A 63 2.37 10.31 -9.97
C ALA A 63 1.91 9.36 -8.84
N THR A 64 1.05 8.39 -9.15
CA THR A 64 0.42 7.50 -8.16
C THR A 64 1.13 6.14 -8.11
N GLY A 65 1.49 5.70 -6.90
CA GLY A 65 1.71 4.29 -6.61
C GLY A 65 0.38 3.57 -6.33
N PHE A 66 0.35 2.26 -6.59
CA PHE A 66 -0.82 1.42 -6.46
C PHE A 66 -0.66 0.44 -5.30
N THR A 67 -1.73 0.32 -4.52
CA THR A 67 -1.97 -0.89 -3.74
C THR A 67 -2.33 -2.02 -4.69
N ILE A 68 -1.68 -3.17 -4.51
CA ILE A 68 -1.97 -4.42 -5.22
C ILE A 68 -2.93 -5.21 -4.33
N ASP A 69 -4.13 -5.44 -4.85
CA ASP A 69 -5.22 -6.12 -4.17
C ASP A 69 -5.53 -7.44 -4.90
N LEU A 70 -5.71 -8.51 -4.13
CA LEU A 70 -6.13 -9.82 -4.61
C LEU A 70 -7.56 -10.08 -4.14
N GLU A 71 -8.45 -10.39 -5.08
CA GLU A 71 -9.86 -10.60 -4.78
C GLU A 71 -10.05 -11.72 -3.74
N GLY A 72 -10.87 -11.44 -2.72
CA GLY A 72 -11.08 -12.34 -1.58
C GLY A 72 -10.01 -12.26 -0.48
N GLU A 73 -8.84 -11.70 -0.77
CA GLU A 73 -7.75 -11.52 0.22
C GLU A 73 -7.56 -10.05 0.64
N GLY A 74 -7.76 -9.09 -0.27
CA GLY A 74 -7.49 -7.67 -0.05
C GLY A 74 -6.06 -7.27 -0.45
N LEU A 75 -5.51 -6.22 0.19
CA LEU A 75 -4.15 -5.75 -0.08
C LEU A 75 -3.13 -6.88 0.12
N ILE A 76 -2.28 -7.11 -0.89
CA ILE A 76 -1.14 -8.05 -0.80
C ILE A 76 0.21 -7.38 -1.10
N GLY A 77 0.21 -6.10 -1.49
CA GLY A 77 1.43 -5.36 -1.75
C GLY A 77 1.18 -3.92 -2.18
N HIS A 78 2.25 -3.20 -2.46
CA HIS A 78 2.21 -1.85 -2.99
C HIS A 78 3.36 -1.65 -3.98
N VAL A 79 3.12 -0.92 -5.07
CA VAL A 79 4.11 -0.58 -6.09
C VAL A 79 4.01 0.89 -6.44
N GLY A 80 5.13 1.59 -6.50
CA GLY A 80 5.20 3.01 -6.82
C GLY A 80 6.63 3.50 -6.76
N PHE A 81 6.84 4.71 -7.26
CA PHE A 81 8.12 5.43 -7.22
C PHE A 81 8.24 6.28 -5.95
#